data_AF-A0A2N8TML8-F1
#
_entry.id   AF-A0A2N8TML8-F1
#
_cell.length_a   1.000
_cell.length_b   1.000
_cell.length_c   1.000
_cell.angle_alpha   90.00
_cell.angle_beta   90.00
_cell.angle_gamma   90.00
#
_symmetry.space_group_name_H-M   'P 1'
#
loop_
_entity.id
_entity.type
_entity.pdbx_description
1 polymer ?
#
loop_
_entity_poly.entity_id
_entity_poly.type
_entity_poly.pdbx_seq_one_letter_code
_entity_poly.pdbx_strand_id
1 'polypeptide(L)'
;MANESTGRAQQAGQTAKQEAWATAGQAREGASRVAGTATDQVRAVTGEARAQAGAIAGDLRTRVTDEAENQTRRGARVMRQWADDLSGLADGADADSPARSLVTQAADRGHRAADYLDSRGVGGLVDDLQHFARRRPGAFLGGAIVAGFTVGRLAKAGSKADGSGSGRSAPPRASGTQELPGDAAPPEPPGHGEV
;
A
#
# COMPACT_ATOMS: atom_id res chain seq x y z
N MET A 1 -23.51 -5.10 -36.17
CA MET A 1 -22.27 -5.69 -35.63
C MET A 1 -22.08 -5.44 -34.12
N ALA A 2 -23.12 -5.15 -33.34
CA ALA A 2 -22.99 -4.79 -31.90
C ALA A 2 -23.12 -5.98 -30.91
N ASN A 3 -23.42 -7.19 -31.38
CA ASN A 3 -23.69 -8.34 -30.50
C ASN A 3 -22.45 -9.20 -30.20
N GLU A 4 -21.42 -9.14 -31.07
CA GLU A 4 -20.21 -9.97 -30.93
C GLU A 4 -19.23 -9.46 -29.85
N SER A 5 -19.24 -8.16 -29.55
CA SER A 5 -18.44 -7.57 -28.47
C SER A 5 -19.00 -7.93 -27.09
N THR A 6 -20.33 -7.99 -26.96
CA THR A 6 -21.02 -8.39 -25.72
C THR A 6 -20.77 -9.87 -25.40
N GLY A 7 -20.79 -10.75 -26.40
CA GLY A 7 -20.49 -12.18 -26.23
C GLY A 7 -19.05 -12.46 -25.77
N ARG A 8 -18.05 -11.75 -26.33
CA ARG A 8 -16.64 -11.91 -25.92
C ARG A 8 -16.36 -11.37 -24.52
N ALA A 9 -16.98 -10.25 -24.13
CA ALA A 9 -16.85 -9.72 -22.77
C ALA A 9 -17.49 -10.66 -21.73
N GLN A 10 -18.65 -11.25 -22.05
CA GLN A 10 -19.30 -12.24 -21.20
C GLN A 10 -18.50 -13.55 -21.11
N GLN A 11 -17.89 -13.99 -22.21
CA GLN A 11 -17.06 -15.19 -22.23
C GLN A 11 -15.75 -14.98 -21.45
N ALA A 12 -15.08 -13.85 -21.63
CA ALA A 12 -13.90 -13.49 -20.84
C ALA A 12 -14.23 -13.36 -19.34
N GLY A 13 -15.37 -12.75 -19.01
CA GLY A 13 -15.85 -12.67 -17.62
C GLY A 13 -16.17 -14.03 -17.02
N GLN A 14 -16.70 -14.97 -17.80
CA GLN A 14 -16.97 -16.33 -17.35
C GLN A 14 -15.70 -17.15 -17.15
N THR A 15 -14.70 -17.01 -18.03
CA THR A 15 -13.39 -17.66 -17.89
C THR A 15 -12.63 -17.12 -16.67
N ALA A 16 -12.55 -15.80 -16.52
CA ALA A 16 -11.91 -15.17 -15.36
C ALA A 16 -12.60 -15.56 -14.05
N LYS A 17 -13.93 -15.68 -14.06
CA LYS A 17 -14.70 -16.16 -12.90
C LYS A 17 -14.36 -17.61 -12.60
N GLN A 18 -14.30 -18.50 -13.59
CA GLN A 18 -13.94 -19.91 -13.39
C GLN A 18 -12.52 -20.09 -12.85
N GLU A 19 -11.54 -19.35 -13.38
CA GLU A 19 -10.16 -19.35 -12.89
C GLU A 19 -10.08 -18.81 -11.46
N ALA A 20 -10.85 -17.76 -11.14
CA ALA A 20 -10.95 -17.24 -9.79
C ALA A 20 -11.57 -18.25 -8.82
N TRP A 21 -12.59 -19.01 -9.22
CA TRP A 21 -13.18 -20.08 -8.38
C TRP A 21 -12.23 -21.26 -8.19
N ALA A 22 -11.48 -21.66 -9.23
CA ALA A 22 -10.49 -22.73 -9.14
C ALA A 22 -9.35 -22.34 -8.18
N THR A 23 -8.84 -21.11 -8.31
CA THR A 23 -7.78 -20.57 -7.45
C THR A 23 -8.28 -20.34 -6.01
N ALA A 24 -9.50 -19.82 -5.84
CA ALA A 24 -10.12 -19.62 -4.54
C ALA A 24 -10.39 -20.96 -3.82
N GLY A 25 -10.76 -22.01 -4.55
CA GLY A 25 -10.95 -23.36 -4.00
C GLY A 25 -9.66 -23.92 -3.40
N GLN A 26 -8.56 -23.86 -4.15
CA GLN A 26 -7.24 -24.32 -3.69
C GLN A 26 -6.69 -23.45 -2.54
N ALA A 27 -6.85 -22.14 -2.63
CA ALA A 27 -6.46 -21.22 -1.56
C ALA A 27 -7.28 -21.46 -0.27
N ARG A 28 -8.58 -21.77 -0.39
CA ARG A 28 -9.45 -22.07 0.76
C ARG A 28 -9.04 -23.35 1.48
N GLU A 29 -8.61 -24.37 0.75
CA GLU A 29 -8.14 -25.63 1.33
C GLU A 29 -6.80 -25.49 2.06
N GLY A 30 -5.88 -24.67 1.51
CA GLY A 30 -4.63 -24.30 2.18
C GLY A 30 -4.86 -23.41 3.39
N ALA A 31 -5.72 -22.40 3.24
CA ALA A 31 -6.06 -21.47 4.31
C ALA A 31 -6.80 -22.14 5.46
N SER A 32 -7.67 -23.13 5.21
CA SER A 32 -8.41 -23.84 6.27
C SER A 32 -7.48 -24.65 7.18
N ARG A 33 -6.41 -25.23 6.62
CA ARG A 33 -5.39 -25.98 7.37
C ARG A 33 -4.51 -25.07 8.22
N VAL A 34 -4.15 -23.88 7.72
CA VAL A 34 -3.35 -22.90 8.47
C VAL A 34 -4.22 -22.14 9.49
N ALA A 35 -5.49 -21.86 9.18
CA ALA A 35 -6.42 -21.21 10.08
C ALA A 35 -6.71 -22.04 11.33
N GLY A 36 -6.78 -23.38 11.20
CA GLY A 36 -6.96 -24.29 12.34
C GLY A 36 -5.83 -24.17 13.38
N THR A 37 -4.58 -24.08 12.94
CA THR A 37 -3.39 -24.04 13.83
C THR A 37 -3.00 -22.63 14.26
N ALA A 38 -3.26 -21.61 13.42
CA ALA A 38 -2.92 -20.23 13.72
C ALA A 38 -3.92 -19.56 14.68
N THR A 39 -5.18 -19.98 14.69
CA THR A 39 -6.21 -19.37 15.56
C THR A 39 -5.86 -19.48 17.05
N ASP A 40 -5.24 -20.59 17.46
CA ASP A 40 -4.83 -20.79 18.86
C ASP A 40 -3.61 -19.93 19.24
N GLN A 41 -2.66 -19.73 18.33
CA GLN A 41 -1.51 -18.85 18.58
C GLN A 41 -1.88 -17.36 18.52
N VAL A 42 -2.82 -16.98 17.65
CA VAL A 42 -3.29 -15.59 17.51
C VAL A 42 -3.92 -15.08 18.81
N ARG A 43 -4.60 -15.95 19.58
CA ARG A 43 -5.20 -15.57 20.87
C ARG A 43 -4.14 -15.22 21.93
N ALA A 44 -2.99 -15.88 21.92
CA ALA A 44 -1.88 -15.56 22.83
C ALA A 44 -1.15 -14.28 22.42
N VAL A 45 -0.93 -14.08 21.12
CA VAL A 45 -0.20 -12.90 20.59
C VAL A 45 -1.06 -11.63 20.64
N THR A 46 -2.39 -11.73 20.56
CA THR A 46 -3.28 -10.55 20.61
C THR A 46 -3.39 -9.89 21.97
N GLY A 47 -3.09 -10.57 23.08
CA GLY A 47 -3.06 -9.96 24.42
C GLY A 47 -1.86 -9.03 24.61
N GLU A 48 -0.66 -9.57 24.39
CA GLU A 48 0.62 -8.86 24.54
C GLU A 48 0.77 -7.73 23.49
N ALA A 49 0.46 -8.03 22.22
CA ALA A 49 0.60 -7.08 21.14
C ALA A 49 -0.41 -5.93 21.25
N ARG A 50 -1.60 -6.17 21.82
CA ARG A 50 -2.60 -5.10 22.03
C ARG A 50 -2.16 -4.12 23.10
N ALA A 51 -1.52 -4.59 24.17
CA ALA A 51 -0.98 -3.71 25.20
C ALA A 51 0.15 -2.83 24.64
N GLN A 52 1.08 -3.42 23.88
CA GLN A 52 2.18 -2.68 23.24
C GLN A 52 1.68 -1.73 22.14
N ALA A 53 0.74 -2.18 21.30
CA ALA A 53 0.14 -1.34 20.26
C ALA A 53 -0.67 -0.18 20.86
N GLY A 54 -1.32 -0.39 22.01
CA GLY A 54 -2.05 0.66 22.73
C GLY A 54 -1.14 1.80 23.20
N ALA A 55 0.03 1.47 23.74
CA ALA A 55 1.03 2.46 24.15
C ALA A 55 1.58 3.25 22.94
N ILE A 56 1.98 2.54 21.88
CA ILE A 56 2.48 3.16 20.64
C ILE A 56 1.42 4.06 19.99
N ALA A 57 0.16 3.61 19.95
CA ALA A 57 -0.95 4.39 19.40
C ALA A 57 -1.28 5.63 20.23
N GLY A 58 -1.17 5.53 21.57
CA GLY A 58 -1.30 6.67 22.48
C GLY A 58 -0.22 7.72 22.22
N ASP A 59 1.04 7.29 22.17
CA ASP A 59 2.18 8.16 21.89
C ASP A 59 2.09 8.82 20.51
N LEU A 60 1.68 8.05 19.49
CA LEU A 60 1.50 8.57 18.14
C LEU A 60 0.35 9.59 18.08
N ARG A 61 -0.78 9.33 18.76
CA ARG A 61 -1.91 10.27 18.82
C ARG A 61 -1.49 11.58 19.46
N THR A 62 -0.80 11.53 20.59
CA THR A 62 -0.32 12.73 21.29
C THR A 62 0.64 13.51 20.39
N ARG A 63 1.64 12.84 19.81
CA ARG A 63 2.59 13.46 18.88
C ARG A 63 1.92 14.06 17.64
N VAL A 64 0.99 13.36 17.01
CA VAL A 64 0.27 13.87 15.84
C VAL A 64 -0.58 15.09 16.20
N THR A 65 -1.19 15.10 17.38
CA THR A 65 -1.99 16.25 17.84
C THR A 65 -1.09 17.45 18.13
N ASP A 66 -0.01 17.25 18.89
CA ASP A 66 0.97 18.30 19.24
C ASP A 66 1.71 18.85 18.01
N GLU A 67 2.04 17.98 17.05
CA GLU A 67 2.72 18.34 15.80
C GLU A 67 1.74 18.99 14.81
N ALA A 68 0.48 18.54 14.74
CA ALA A 68 -0.55 19.15 13.89
C ALA A 68 -0.80 20.61 14.27
N GLU A 69 -0.92 20.93 15.56
CA GLU A 69 -1.11 22.31 16.03
C GLU A 69 0.06 23.23 15.62
N ASN A 70 1.28 22.70 15.58
CA ASN A 70 2.49 23.45 15.20
C ASN A 70 2.81 23.43 13.69
N GLN A 71 2.37 22.42 12.93
CA GLN A 71 2.65 22.24 11.50
C GLN A 71 1.49 22.64 10.56
N THR A 72 0.29 22.94 11.09
CA THR A 72 -0.90 23.35 10.30
C THR A 72 -0.60 24.49 9.31
N ARG A 73 0.29 25.43 9.67
CA ARG A 73 0.65 26.56 8.78
C ARG A 73 1.51 26.15 7.58
N ARG A 74 2.25 25.04 7.65
CA ARG A 74 3.06 24.51 6.52
C ARG A 74 2.21 23.65 5.58
N GLY A 75 1.27 22.87 6.12
CA GLY A 75 0.35 22.05 5.31
C GLY A 75 -0.56 22.85 4.39
N ALA A 76 -1.02 24.03 4.83
CA ALA A 76 -1.91 24.89 4.02
C ALA A 76 -1.29 25.34 2.68
N ARG A 77 0.04 25.52 2.62
CA ARG A 77 0.75 25.90 1.38
C ARG A 77 0.88 24.73 0.41
N VAL A 78 1.18 23.53 0.92
CA VAL A 78 1.27 22.31 0.13
C VAL A 78 -0.10 21.93 -0.45
N MET A 79 -1.16 22.05 0.37
CA MET A 79 -2.53 21.79 -0.09
C MET A 79 -3.01 22.81 -1.14
N ARG A 80 -2.63 24.09 -1.00
CA ARG A 80 -3.00 25.11 -2.00
C ARG A 80 -2.31 24.85 -3.33
N GLN A 81 -1.02 24.50 -3.31
CA GLN A 81 -0.28 24.12 -4.51
C GLN A 81 -0.90 22.89 -5.20
N TRP A 82 -1.33 21.89 -4.44
CA TRP A 82 -1.99 20.72 -5.01
C TRP A 82 -3.38 21.06 -5.57
N ALA A 83 -4.14 21.92 -4.89
CA ALA A 83 -5.43 22.38 -5.37
C ALA A 83 -5.30 23.15 -6.70
N ASP A 84 -4.26 23.98 -6.83
CA ASP A 84 -3.97 24.71 -8.07
C ASP A 84 -3.60 23.75 -9.22
N ASP A 85 -2.77 22.73 -8.96
CA ASP A 85 -2.39 21.70 -9.94
C ASP A 85 -3.58 20.82 -10.37
N LEU A 86 -4.45 20.45 -9.43
CA LEU A 86 -5.67 19.67 -9.69
C LEU A 86 -6.74 20.49 -10.41
N SER A 87 -6.88 21.79 -10.11
CA SER A 87 -7.79 22.68 -10.83
C SER A 87 -7.34 22.84 -12.28
N GLY A 88 -6.04 22.99 -12.53
CA GLY A 88 -5.50 23.03 -13.90
C GLY A 88 -5.71 21.74 -14.69
N LEU A 89 -5.71 20.57 -14.03
CA LEU A 89 -6.04 19.29 -14.67
C LEU A 89 -7.54 19.11 -14.92
N ALA A 90 -8.38 19.63 -14.01
CA ALA A 90 -9.84 19.56 -14.14
C ALA A 90 -10.37 20.48 -15.26
N ASP A 91 -9.78 21.67 -15.43
CA ASP A 91 -10.10 22.59 -16.54
C ASP A 91 -9.68 22.03 -17.91
N GLY A 92 -8.77 21.04 -17.96
CA GLY A 92 -8.31 20.37 -19.18
C GLY A 92 -9.00 19.04 -19.49
N ALA A 93 -9.97 18.59 -18.69
CA ALA A 93 -10.60 17.28 -18.85
C ALA A 93 -11.88 17.33 -19.69
N ASP A 94 -11.89 16.63 -20.83
CA ASP A 94 -13.04 16.57 -21.75
C ASP A 94 -14.32 15.99 -21.11
N ALA A 95 -15.45 16.65 -21.38
CA ALA A 95 -16.71 16.54 -20.64
C ALA A 95 -17.60 15.31 -20.92
N ASP A 96 -17.17 14.36 -21.76
CA ASP A 96 -18.05 13.37 -22.41
C ASP A 96 -17.79 11.89 -22.02
N SER A 97 -17.19 11.65 -20.85
CA SER A 97 -16.83 10.29 -20.39
C SER A 97 -17.89 9.63 -19.48
N PRO A 98 -18.12 8.30 -19.59
CA PRO A 98 -18.90 7.50 -18.64
C PRO A 98 -18.46 7.66 -17.17
N ALA A 99 -17.21 8.10 -16.96
CA ALA A 99 -16.68 8.50 -15.66
C ALA A 99 -17.51 9.59 -14.98
N ARG A 100 -18.22 10.44 -15.73
CA ARG A 100 -19.09 11.50 -15.18
C ARG A 100 -20.17 10.94 -14.26
N SER A 101 -20.78 9.81 -14.61
CA SER A 101 -21.81 9.17 -13.78
C SER A 101 -21.26 8.68 -12.44
N LEU A 102 -20.02 8.14 -12.46
CA LEU A 102 -19.30 7.71 -11.26
C LEU A 102 -18.84 8.91 -10.43
N VAL A 103 -18.40 9.99 -11.08
CA VAL A 103 -18.02 11.24 -10.45
C VAL A 103 -19.23 11.91 -9.79
N THR A 104 -20.39 11.95 -10.46
CA THR A 104 -21.64 12.47 -9.88
C THR A 104 -22.07 11.62 -8.68
N GLN A 105 -22.01 10.30 -8.79
CA GLN A 105 -22.37 9.40 -7.69
C GLN A 105 -21.37 9.47 -6.51
N ALA A 106 -20.10 9.75 -6.80
CA ALA A 106 -19.09 10.05 -5.81
C ALA A 106 -19.33 11.43 -5.17
N ALA A 107 -19.72 12.44 -5.94
CA ALA A 107 -20.05 13.77 -5.46
C ALA A 107 -21.25 13.75 -4.49
N ASP A 108 -22.32 13.02 -4.82
CA ASP A 108 -23.48 12.82 -3.93
C ASP A 108 -23.13 12.09 -2.64
N ARG A 109 -22.19 11.14 -2.69
CA ARG A 109 -21.65 10.50 -1.47
C ARG A 109 -20.73 11.43 -0.70
N GLY A 110 -19.96 12.28 -1.39
CA GLY A 110 -19.10 13.29 -0.80
C GLY A 110 -19.91 14.34 -0.04
N HIS A 111 -21.04 14.78 -0.59
CA HIS A 111 -21.93 15.74 0.08
C HIS A 111 -22.49 15.17 1.38
N ARG A 112 -23.00 13.93 1.35
CA ARG A 112 -23.45 13.24 2.56
C ARG A 112 -22.33 13.00 3.58
N ALA A 113 -21.10 12.80 3.12
CA ALA A 113 -19.95 12.68 4.02
C ALA A 113 -19.58 14.02 4.65
N ALA A 114 -19.69 15.12 3.90
CA ALA A 114 -19.50 16.48 4.42
C ALA A 114 -20.58 16.83 5.44
N ASP A 115 -21.85 16.56 5.15
CA ASP A 115 -22.97 16.77 6.09
C ASP A 115 -22.79 15.94 7.37
N TYR A 116 -22.36 14.68 7.23
CA TYR A 116 -22.07 13.81 8.36
C TYR A 116 -20.90 14.36 9.21
N LEU A 117 -19.86 14.89 8.55
CA LEU A 117 -18.70 15.46 9.23
C LEU A 117 -19.06 16.77 9.94
N ASP A 118 -19.93 17.60 9.35
CA ASP A 118 -20.44 18.82 9.95
C ASP A 118 -21.29 18.52 11.19
N SER A 119 -22.18 17.53 11.09
CA SER A 119 -23.14 17.21 12.17
C SER A 119 -22.59 16.30 13.27
N ARG A 120 -21.63 15.39 12.99
CA ARG A 120 -21.05 14.49 14.01
C ARG A 120 -19.57 14.71 14.28
N GLY A 121 -18.91 15.56 13.50
CA GLY A 121 -17.48 15.79 13.62
C GLY A 121 -16.63 14.55 13.33
N VAL A 122 -15.32 14.72 13.49
CA VAL A 122 -14.33 13.64 13.32
C VAL A 122 -14.51 12.54 14.38
N GLY A 123 -14.93 12.91 15.59
CA GLY A 123 -15.16 11.97 16.68
C GLY A 123 -16.22 10.91 16.35
N GLY A 124 -17.35 11.32 15.76
CA GLY A 124 -18.42 10.41 15.35
C GLY A 124 -18.00 9.46 14.22
N LEU A 125 -17.19 9.93 13.27
CA LEU A 125 -16.67 9.08 12.20
C LEU A 125 -15.75 7.97 12.73
N VAL A 126 -14.88 8.30 13.69
CA VAL A 126 -13.98 7.32 14.32
C VAL A 126 -14.78 6.30 15.12
N ASP A 127 -15.83 6.73 15.82
CA ASP A 127 -16.71 5.84 16.58
C ASP A 127 -17.47 4.86 15.66
N ASP A 128 -18.05 5.36 14.55
CA ASP A 128 -18.73 4.52 13.55
C ASP A 128 -17.75 3.53 12.89
N LEU A 129 -16.51 3.95 12.61
CA LEU A 129 -15.47 3.07 12.08
C LEU A 129 -15.07 2.00 13.10
N GLN A 130 -14.96 2.36 14.38
CA GLN A 130 -14.68 1.42 15.47
C GLN A 130 -15.83 0.42 15.62
N HIS A 131 -17.08 0.87 15.53
CA HIS A 131 -18.26 0.02 15.56
C HIS A 131 -18.28 -0.95 14.37
N PHE A 132 -17.97 -0.46 13.17
CA PHE A 132 -17.84 -1.29 11.96
C PHE A 132 -16.74 -2.35 12.11
N ALA A 133 -15.56 -1.96 12.61
CA ALA A 133 -14.44 -2.88 12.82
C ALA A 133 -14.80 -4.02 13.79
N ARG A 134 -15.51 -3.70 14.88
CA ARG A 134 -15.99 -4.70 15.85
C ARG A 134 -17.06 -5.62 15.26
N ARG A 135 -17.94 -5.09 14.42
CA ARG A 135 -19.08 -5.83 13.84
C ARG A 135 -18.69 -6.69 12.64
N ARG A 136 -17.65 -6.30 11.89
CA ARG A 136 -17.16 -6.99 10.70
C ARG A 136 -15.62 -7.03 10.66
N PRO A 137 -14.97 -7.81 11.55
CA PRO A 137 -13.51 -7.82 11.67
C PRO A 137 -12.81 -8.23 10.37
N GLY A 138 -13.33 -9.21 9.62
CA GLY A 138 -12.73 -9.66 8.36
C GLY A 138 -12.77 -8.61 7.25
N ALA A 139 -13.87 -7.87 7.12
CA ALA A 139 -14.00 -6.81 6.12
C ALA A 139 -13.10 -5.61 6.45
N PHE A 140 -13.02 -5.24 7.73
CA PHE A 140 -12.13 -4.19 8.19
C PHE A 140 -10.65 -4.55 7.93
N LEU A 141 -10.22 -5.76 8.29
CA LEU A 141 -8.83 -6.18 8.09
C LEU A 141 -8.47 -6.26 6.60
N GLY A 142 -9.35 -6.82 5.77
CA GLY A 142 -9.16 -6.84 4.32
C GLY A 142 -9.09 -5.44 3.72
N GLY A 143 -9.98 -4.54 4.14
CA GLY A 143 -9.97 -3.14 3.73
C GLY A 143 -8.71 -2.39 4.17
N ALA A 144 -8.26 -2.61 5.41
CA ALA A 144 -7.06 -1.99 5.97
C ALA A 144 -5.79 -2.42 5.23
N ILE A 145 -5.70 -3.69 4.81
CA ILE A 145 -4.55 -4.17 4.01
C ILE A 145 -4.52 -3.46 2.66
N VAL A 146 -5.65 -3.39 1.96
CA VAL A 146 -5.74 -2.72 0.65
C VAL A 146 -5.43 -1.22 0.79
N ALA A 147 -6.06 -0.55 1.76
CA ALA A 147 -5.86 0.87 2.01
C ALA A 147 -4.42 1.18 2.44
N GLY A 148 -3.86 0.37 3.35
CA GLY A 148 -2.49 0.51 3.83
C GLY A 148 -1.46 0.29 2.73
N PHE A 149 -1.69 -0.66 1.83
CA PHE A 149 -0.82 -0.86 0.66
C PHE A 149 -0.86 0.33 -0.30
N THR A 150 -2.05 0.85 -0.59
CA THR A 150 -2.21 2.03 -1.47
C THR A 150 -1.54 3.26 -0.87
N VAL A 151 -1.81 3.57 0.40
CA VAL A 151 -1.19 4.71 1.10
C VAL A 151 0.33 4.51 1.23
N GLY A 152 0.80 3.32 1.56
CA GLY A 152 2.22 3.01 1.68
C GLY A 152 2.97 3.11 0.34
N ARG A 153 2.34 2.71 -0.77
CA ARG A 153 2.89 2.88 -2.12
C ARG A 153 2.97 4.36 -2.52
N LEU A 154 1.94 5.15 -2.20
CA LEU A 154 1.91 6.60 -2.43
C LEU A 154 2.95 7.33 -1.57
N ALA A 155 3.05 7.03 -0.28
CA ALA A 155 4.06 7.61 0.60
C ALA A 155 5.48 7.30 0.09
N LYS A 156 5.74 6.07 -0.36
CA LYS A 156 7.04 5.68 -0.97
C LYS A 156 7.33 6.43 -2.28
N ALA A 157 6.31 6.70 -3.09
CA ALA A 157 6.45 7.44 -4.33
C ALA A 157 6.64 8.95 -4.08
N GLY A 158 5.92 9.52 -3.12
CA GLY A 158 6.04 10.92 -2.68
C GLY A 158 7.40 11.22 -2.05
N SER A 159 7.94 10.33 -1.21
CA SER A 159 9.29 10.48 -0.66
C SER A 159 10.42 10.39 -1.69
N LYS A 160 10.13 9.99 -2.95
CA LYS A 160 11.09 10.07 -4.06
C LYS A 160 10.96 11.37 -4.86
N ALA A 161 9.85 12.10 -4.72
CA ALA A 161 9.64 13.39 -5.39
C ALA A 161 10.37 14.55 -4.68
N ASP A 162 10.68 14.41 -3.39
CA ASP A 162 11.51 15.37 -2.63
C ASP A 162 13.03 15.22 -2.86
N GLY A 163 13.43 14.63 -3.99
CA GLY A 163 14.82 14.32 -4.35
C GLY A 163 15.42 15.14 -5.49
N SER A 164 14.75 16.18 -5.98
CA SER A 164 15.34 17.09 -6.98
C SER A 164 16.04 18.27 -6.29
N GLY A 165 17.29 18.06 -5.89
CA GLY A 165 18.17 19.18 -5.52
C GLY A 165 19.39 18.85 -4.66
N SER A 166 20.30 17.97 -5.09
CA SER A 166 21.77 18.20 -5.10
C SER A 166 22.57 16.90 -5.28
N GLY A 167 23.49 16.91 -6.26
CA GLY A 167 24.64 16.01 -6.28
C GLY A 167 24.58 14.79 -7.20
N ARG A 168 24.65 15.01 -8.51
CA ARG A 168 25.44 14.09 -9.35
C ARG A 168 26.91 14.25 -8.95
N SER A 169 27.55 13.23 -8.42
CA SER A 169 29.01 13.08 -8.44
C SER A 169 29.37 11.58 -8.47
N ALA A 170 29.69 11.16 -9.69
CA ALA A 170 30.55 10.05 -10.14
C ALA A 170 30.39 8.64 -9.54
N PRO A 171 30.25 7.59 -10.38
CA PRO A 171 30.60 6.23 -9.96
C PRO A 171 32.13 6.13 -9.80
N PRO A 172 32.68 5.51 -8.74
CA PRO A 172 34.07 5.10 -8.78
C PRO A 172 34.22 4.01 -9.84
N ARG A 173 34.83 4.38 -10.96
CA ARG A 173 35.48 3.43 -11.87
C ARG A 173 36.58 2.72 -11.07
N ALA A 174 36.34 1.48 -10.68
CA ALA A 174 37.40 0.51 -10.42
C ALA A 174 37.40 -0.48 -11.57
N SER A 175 38.05 -0.08 -12.66
CA SER A 175 38.53 -1.00 -13.68
C SER A 175 39.62 -1.86 -13.05
N GLY A 176 39.52 -3.17 -13.26
CA GLY A 176 40.57 -4.18 -13.38
C GLY A 176 41.93 -4.00 -12.72
N THR A 177 42.37 -5.12 -12.13
CA THR A 177 43.78 -5.56 -12.01
C THR A 177 44.67 -4.68 -11.13
N GLN A 178 44.63 -4.96 -9.83
CA GLN A 178 45.82 -4.78 -8.99
C GLN A 178 46.54 -6.13 -8.94
N GLU A 179 47.61 -6.21 -9.73
CA GLU A 179 48.66 -7.23 -9.62
C GLU A 179 49.13 -7.35 -8.17
N LEU A 180 49.23 -8.59 -7.69
CA LEU A 180 50.00 -8.93 -6.49
C LEU A 180 51.44 -9.27 -6.94
N PRO A 181 52.46 -8.52 -6.53
CA PRO A 181 53.84 -8.90 -6.74
C PRO A 181 54.33 -9.78 -5.59
N GLY A 182 54.90 -10.94 -5.93
CA GLY A 182 55.99 -11.54 -5.17
C GLY A 182 55.65 -12.71 -4.24
N ASP A 183 56.12 -13.87 -4.68
CA ASP A 183 56.94 -14.80 -3.89
C ASP A 183 56.25 -15.74 -2.88
N ALA A 184 55.96 -16.97 -3.34
CA ALA A 184 56.11 -18.22 -2.57
C ALA A 184 55.76 -19.45 -3.45
N ALA A 185 56.77 -20.10 -4.04
CA ALA A 185 56.78 -21.57 -4.20
C ALA A 185 57.15 -22.19 -2.82
N PRO A 186 56.87 -23.47 -2.45
CA PRO A 186 56.79 -24.72 -3.24
C PRO A 186 55.73 -25.74 -2.66
N PRO A 187 55.84 -27.10 -2.74
CA PRO A 187 56.40 -28.02 -3.72
C PRO A 187 55.33 -28.95 -4.37
N GLU A 188 55.64 -29.52 -5.54
CA GLU A 188 54.85 -30.58 -6.18
C GLU A 188 55.14 -31.96 -5.53
N PRO A 189 54.12 -32.81 -5.30
CA PRO A 189 54.35 -34.21 -4.96
C PRO A 189 54.74 -35.02 -6.22
N PRO A 190 55.63 -36.02 -6.09
CA PRO A 190 56.18 -36.76 -7.22
C PRO A 190 55.15 -37.63 -7.91
N GLY A 191 55.18 -37.60 -9.23
CA GLY A 191 54.53 -38.59 -10.07
C GLY A 191 55.11 -39.99 -9.82
N HIS A 192 54.22 -40.97 -9.67
CA HIS A 192 54.55 -42.38 -9.79
C HIS A 192 54.01 -42.87 -11.13
N GLY A 193 54.92 -43.11 -12.06
CA GLY A 193 54.68 -43.97 -13.21
C GLY A 193 54.73 -45.44 -12.81
N GLU A 194 54.02 -46.24 -13.60
CA GLU A 194 54.23 -47.65 -13.98
C GLU A 194 54.31 -48.71 -12.87
N VAL A 195 53.42 -49.71 -12.97
CA VAL A 195 53.71 -51.01 -13.62
C VAL A 195 52.46 -51.57 -14.29
#